data_AF-A0A014MCD6-F1
#
_entry.id   AF-A0A014MCD6-F1
#
_cell.length_a   1.000
_cell.length_b   1.000
_cell.length_c   1.000
_cell.angle_alpha   90.00
_cell.angle_beta   90.00
_cell.angle_gamma   90.00
#
_symmetry.space_group_name_H-M   'P 1'
#
loop_
_entity.id
_entity.type
_entity.pdbx_description
1 polymer ?
#
loop_
_entity_poly.entity_id
_entity_poly.type
_entity_poly.pdbx_seq_one_letter_code
_entity_poly.pdbx_strand_id
1 'polypeptide(L)'
;MTQQNISALTAEGKLPKDATLRELLKAYCAQLRRAASGQATSPEKVELDRQKTLLVRAQTEAQDLKNSVARGEYAPIGILADVLALASSAIVDRLDQLEGQLRKACPDLPEDARQVVLRVIADARNEWIRSTSKLVGDSVERMAQSEEDEHDALDISEDAV
;
A
#
# COMPACT_ATOMS: atom_id res chain seq x y z
N MET A 1 -34.58 44.84 5.23
CA MET A 1 -33.12 44.88 5.42
C MET A 1 -32.82 45.73 6.63
N THR A 2 -32.16 45.19 7.66
CA THR A 2 -31.80 45.96 8.87
C THR A 2 -30.44 46.63 8.66
N GLN A 3 -30.29 47.85 9.17
CA GLN A 3 -29.05 48.64 9.12
C GLN A 3 -27.85 47.88 9.72
N GLN A 4 -28.10 47.04 10.73
CA GLN A 4 -27.10 46.20 11.40
C GLN A 4 -26.43 45.20 10.45
N ASN A 5 -27.17 44.59 9.52
CA ASN A 5 -26.60 43.62 8.58
C ASN A 5 -25.69 44.29 7.52
N ILE A 6 -26.01 45.53 7.12
CA ILE A 6 -25.18 46.30 6.19
C ILE A 6 -23.89 46.72 6.89
N SER A 7 -23.98 47.24 8.12
CA SER A 7 -22.81 47.64 8.89
C SER A 7 -21.87 46.46 9.20
N ALA A 8 -22.40 45.26 9.48
CA ALA A 8 -21.60 44.05 9.66
C ALA A 8 -20.84 43.65 8.38
N LEU A 9 -21.52 43.67 7.22
CA LEU A 9 -20.92 43.33 5.94
C LEU A 9 -19.89 44.36 5.44
N THR A 10 -20.07 45.64 5.77
CA THR A 10 -19.09 46.70 5.53
C THR A 10 -17.88 46.58 6.46
N ALA A 11 -18.07 46.12 7.71
CA ALA A 11 -16.98 45.84 8.65
C ALA A 11 -16.13 44.62 8.23
N GLU A 12 -16.76 43.60 7.66
CA GLU A 12 -16.09 42.43 7.06
C GLU A 12 -15.39 42.72 5.72
N GLY A 13 -15.44 43.97 5.23
CA GLY A 13 -14.79 44.39 3.99
C GLY A 13 -15.48 43.89 2.71
N LYS A 14 -16.69 43.31 2.83
CA LYS A 14 -17.43 42.72 1.70
C LYS A 14 -18.30 43.74 0.95
N LEU A 15 -18.51 44.92 1.52
CA LEU A 15 -19.21 46.05 0.91
C LEU A 15 -18.37 47.33 0.94
N PRO A 16 -18.40 48.16 -0.13
CA PRO A 16 -17.70 49.44 -0.18
C PRO A 16 -18.25 50.44 0.86
N LYS A 17 -17.35 51.14 1.57
CA LYS A 17 -17.66 51.99 2.74
C LYS A 17 -18.44 53.27 2.38
N ASP A 18 -18.22 53.82 1.19
CA ASP A 18 -18.79 55.11 0.75
C ASP A 18 -19.71 54.98 -0.48
N ALA A 19 -20.33 53.82 -0.67
CA ALA A 19 -21.14 53.55 -1.84
C ALA A 19 -22.59 54.02 -1.68
N THR A 20 -23.20 54.38 -2.81
CA THR A 20 -24.62 54.71 -2.85
C THR A 20 -25.48 53.49 -2.53
N LEU A 21 -26.70 53.70 -2.02
CA LEU A 21 -27.62 52.63 -1.66
C LEU A 21 -27.86 51.61 -2.81
N ARG A 22 -27.86 52.09 -4.05
CA ARG A 22 -28.02 51.26 -5.25
C ARG A 22 -26.82 50.34 -5.48
N GLU A 23 -25.61 50.81 -5.22
CA GLU A 23 -24.38 50.03 -5.35
C GLU A 23 -24.29 48.97 -4.25
N LEU A 24 -24.67 49.31 -3.01
CA LEU A 24 -24.78 48.37 -1.90
C LEU A 24 -25.78 47.26 -2.20
N LEU A 25 -26.95 47.59 -2.76
CA LEU A 25 -27.96 46.60 -3.13
C LEU A 25 -27.48 45.67 -4.24
N LYS A 26 -26.81 46.20 -5.27
CA LYS A 26 -26.20 45.38 -6.33
C LYS A 26 -25.11 44.46 -5.78
N ALA A 27 -24.23 44.96 -4.92
CA ALA A 27 -23.17 44.18 -4.31
C ALA A 27 -23.72 43.05 -3.42
N TYR A 28 -24.75 43.35 -2.61
CA TYR A 28 -25.44 42.37 -1.79
C TYR A 28 -26.14 41.28 -2.62
N CYS A 29 -26.87 41.66 -3.68
CA CYS A 29 -27.50 40.69 -4.57
C CYS A 29 -26.46 39.82 -5.30
N ALA A 30 -25.31 40.38 -5.68
CA ALA A 30 -24.21 39.60 -6.26
C ALA A 30 -23.62 38.60 -5.26
N GLN A 31 -23.48 39.00 -3.99
CA GLN A 31 -23.01 38.11 -2.92
C GLN A 31 -24.00 36.97 -2.63
N LEU A 32 -25.30 37.26 -2.55
CA LEU A 32 -26.33 36.22 -2.39
C LEU A 32 -26.32 35.23 -3.56
N ARG A 33 -26.09 35.70 -4.79
CA ARG A 33 -25.93 34.79 -5.94
C ARG A 33 -24.69 33.92 -5.83
N ARG A 34 -23.54 34.48 -5.39
CA ARG A 34 -22.31 33.70 -5.18
C ARG A 34 -22.46 32.66 -4.08
N ALA A 35 -23.18 33.00 -3.00
CA ALA A 35 -23.50 32.07 -1.92
C ALA A 35 -24.44 30.96 -2.42
N ALA A 36 -25.49 31.32 -3.18
CA ALA A 36 -26.43 30.36 -3.75
C ALA A 36 -25.82 29.47 -4.84
N SER A 37 -24.84 29.97 -5.60
CA SER A 37 -24.13 29.19 -6.61
C SER A 37 -23.03 28.29 -6.02
N GLY A 38 -22.87 28.27 -4.69
CA GLY A 38 -21.82 27.53 -3.99
C GLY A 38 -20.41 28.01 -4.31
N GLN A 39 -20.27 29.18 -4.95
CA GLN A 39 -19.01 29.73 -5.45
C GLN A 39 -18.33 30.65 -4.44
N ALA A 40 -18.85 30.70 -3.21
CA ALA A 40 -18.13 31.31 -2.10
C ALA A 40 -16.83 30.52 -1.87
N THR A 41 -15.70 31.12 -2.23
CA THR A 41 -14.35 30.64 -1.89
C THR A 41 -14.12 30.87 -0.39
N SER A 42 -14.85 30.13 0.44
CA SER A 42 -14.52 30.01 1.85
C SER A 42 -13.22 29.22 1.96
N PRO A 43 -12.27 29.61 2.82
CA PRO A 43 -11.05 28.83 3.07
C PRO A 43 -11.37 27.37 3.41
N GLU A 44 -12.49 27.12 4.09
CA GLU A 44 -12.98 25.77 4.42
C GLU A 44 -13.32 24.94 3.18
N LYS A 45 -13.88 25.56 2.14
CA LYS A 45 -14.23 24.86 0.89
C LYS A 45 -12.96 24.50 0.09
N VAL A 46 -11.98 25.40 0.07
CA VAL A 46 -10.69 25.17 -0.60
C VAL A 46 -9.96 24.00 0.06
N GLU A 47 -9.94 23.96 1.39
CA GLU A 47 -9.32 22.85 2.13
C GLU A 47 -10.04 21.53 1.89
N LEU A 48 -11.38 21.53 1.88
CA LEU A 48 -12.17 20.34 1.59
C LEU A 48 -11.94 19.80 0.17
N ASP A 49 -11.81 20.69 -0.83
CA ASP A 49 -11.50 20.29 -2.20
C ASP A 49 -10.04 19.77 -2.33
N ARG A 50 -9.10 20.34 -1.57
CA ARG A 50 -7.73 19.82 -1.45
C ARG A 50 -7.73 18.41 -0.85
N GLN A 51 -8.40 18.20 0.29
CA GLN A 51 -8.50 16.89 0.94
C GLN A 51 -9.17 15.85 0.06
N LYS A 52 -10.22 16.21 -0.69
CA LYS A 52 -10.84 15.32 -1.69
C LYS A 52 -9.87 14.93 -2.79
N THR A 53 -9.05 15.86 -3.27
CA THR A 53 -8.05 15.57 -4.30
C THR A 53 -7.02 14.56 -3.80
N LEU A 54 -6.55 14.74 -2.55
CA LEU A 54 -5.64 13.77 -1.91
C LEU A 54 -6.30 12.40 -1.74
N LEU A 55 -7.55 12.35 -1.27
CA LEU A 55 -8.30 11.11 -1.14
C LEU A 55 -8.45 10.38 -2.48
N VAL A 56 -8.80 11.11 -3.54
CA VAL A 56 -8.97 10.52 -4.89
C VAL A 56 -7.66 9.93 -5.41
N ARG A 57 -6.52 10.60 -5.16
CA ARG A 57 -5.20 10.05 -5.51
C ARG A 57 -4.93 8.73 -4.78
N ALA A 58 -5.08 8.72 -3.46
CA ALA A 58 -4.88 7.51 -2.65
C ALA A 58 -5.84 6.37 -3.06
N GLN A 59 -7.08 6.68 -3.43
CA GLN A 59 -8.03 5.68 -3.95
C GLN A 59 -7.61 5.14 -5.32
N THR A 60 -7.04 5.99 -6.18
CA THR A 60 -6.55 5.59 -7.50
C THR A 60 -5.38 4.63 -7.34
N GLU A 61 -4.40 4.97 -6.50
CA GLU A 61 -3.25 4.12 -6.17
C GLU A 61 -3.69 2.77 -5.58
N ALA A 62 -4.63 2.79 -4.62
CA ALA A 62 -5.17 1.57 -4.03
C ALA A 62 -5.91 0.69 -5.07
N GLN A 63 -6.58 1.31 -6.04
CA GLN A 63 -7.26 0.59 -7.12
C GLN A 63 -6.26 0.00 -8.12
N ASP A 64 -5.19 0.73 -8.44
CA ASP A 64 -4.11 0.26 -9.30
C ASP A 64 -3.40 -0.94 -8.67
N LEU A 65 -3.09 -0.90 -7.37
CA LEU A 65 -2.53 -2.04 -6.66
C LEU A 65 -3.45 -3.27 -6.72
N LYS A 66 -4.76 -3.09 -6.49
CA LYS A 66 -5.75 -4.18 -6.62
C LYS A 66 -5.78 -4.75 -8.04
N ASN A 67 -5.67 -3.90 -9.05
CA ASN A 67 -5.64 -4.32 -10.45
C ASN A 67 -4.36 -5.13 -10.75
N SER A 68 -3.20 -4.69 -10.26
CA SER A 68 -1.93 -5.42 -10.42
C SER A 68 -1.94 -6.77 -9.71
N VAL A 69 -2.55 -6.87 -8.52
CA VAL A 69 -2.80 -8.16 -7.84
C VAL A 69 -3.72 -9.04 -8.67
N ALA A 70 -4.83 -8.51 -9.19
CA ALA A 70 -5.76 -9.27 -10.01
C ALA A 70 -5.15 -9.77 -11.33
N ARG A 71 -4.18 -9.04 -11.89
CA ARG A 71 -3.39 -9.43 -13.07
C ARG A 71 -2.29 -10.45 -12.76
N GLY A 72 -2.00 -10.70 -11.48
CA GLY A 72 -0.93 -11.58 -11.05
C GLY A 72 0.48 -10.98 -11.16
N GLU A 73 0.59 -9.66 -11.37
CA GLU A 73 1.87 -8.94 -11.39
C GLU A 73 2.39 -8.70 -9.96
N TYR A 74 1.48 -8.65 -8.98
CA TYR A 74 1.80 -8.45 -7.57
C TYR A 74 1.22 -9.58 -6.72
N ALA A 75 2.07 -10.30 -6.00
CA ALA A 75 1.65 -11.38 -5.11
C ALA A 75 1.80 -10.95 -3.65
N PRO A 76 0.76 -11.07 -2.81
CA PRO A 76 0.88 -10.82 -1.39
C PRO A 76 1.94 -11.73 -0.77
N ILE A 77 2.83 -11.16 0.04
CA ILE A 77 3.97 -11.84 0.67
C ILE A 77 3.53 -13.06 1.48
N GLY A 78 2.42 -12.93 2.21
CA GLY A 78 1.86 -14.04 3.00
C GLY A 78 1.52 -15.26 2.13
N ILE A 79 0.94 -15.05 0.95
CA ILE A 79 0.60 -16.15 0.03
C ILE A 79 1.86 -16.82 -0.51
N LEU A 80 2.89 -16.04 -0.85
CA LEU A 80 4.18 -16.59 -1.30
C LEU A 80 4.84 -17.44 -0.20
N ALA A 81 4.82 -16.96 1.04
CA ALA A 81 5.34 -17.68 2.19
C ALA A 81 4.57 -18.99 2.44
N ASP A 82 3.23 -18.95 2.38
CA ASP A 82 2.37 -20.13 2.56
C ASP A 82 2.62 -21.19 1.48
N VAL A 83 2.74 -20.77 0.21
CA VAL A 83 3.02 -21.69 -0.91
C VAL A 83 4.41 -22.30 -0.78
N LEU A 84 5.42 -21.51 -0.40
CA LEU A 84 6.77 -22.01 -0.19
C LEU A 84 6.83 -23.00 0.99
N ALA A 85 6.13 -22.70 2.09
CA ALA A 85 6.04 -23.58 3.24
C ALA A 85 5.37 -24.91 2.88
N LEU A 86 4.23 -24.84 2.16
CA LEU A 86 3.51 -26.03 1.69
C LEU A 86 4.38 -26.88 0.75
N ALA A 87 5.03 -26.26 -0.23
CA ALA A 87 5.91 -26.95 -1.17
C ALA A 87 7.11 -27.58 -0.47
N SER A 88 7.72 -26.87 0.48
CA SER A 88 8.87 -27.38 1.26
C SER A 88 8.48 -28.57 2.14
N SER A 89 7.31 -28.51 2.79
CA SER A 89 6.79 -29.63 3.59
C SER A 89 6.56 -30.86 2.73
N ALA A 90 5.93 -30.71 1.55
CA ALA A 90 5.66 -31.83 0.65
C ALA A 90 6.94 -32.53 0.17
N ILE A 91 8.02 -31.77 -0.05
CA ILE A 91 9.33 -32.32 -0.45
C ILE A 91 9.95 -33.10 0.72
N VAL A 92 9.92 -32.54 1.93
CA VAL A 92 10.43 -33.21 3.14
C VAL A 92 9.72 -34.54 3.37
N ASP A 93 8.38 -34.55 3.30
CA ASP A 93 7.59 -35.77 3.47
C ASP A 93 7.97 -36.84 2.43
N ARG A 94 8.26 -36.43 1.19
CA ARG A 94 8.67 -37.35 0.12
C ARG A 94 10.07 -37.93 0.36
N LEU A 95 10.99 -37.13 0.90
CA LEU A 95 12.33 -37.57 1.26
C LEU A 95 12.31 -38.56 2.43
N ASP A 96 11.47 -38.32 3.45
CA ASP A 96 11.32 -39.22 4.60
C ASP A 96 10.71 -40.58 4.18
N GLN A 97 9.82 -40.58 3.18
CA GLN A 97 9.27 -41.82 2.60
C GLN A 97 10.28 -42.60 1.74
N LEU A 98 11.37 -41.97 1.30
CA LEU A 98 12.30 -42.57 0.35
C LEU A 98 13.00 -43.81 0.93
N GLU A 99 13.28 -43.85 2.23
CA GLU A 99 13.88 -45.02 2.89
C GLU A 99 13.04 -46.28 2.69
N GLY A 100 11.73 -46.17 2.98
CA GLY A 100 10.78 -47.27 2.81
C GLY A 100 10.65 -47.71 1.36
N GLN A 101 10.68 -46.76 0.42
CA GLN A 101 10.67 -47.05 -1.02
C GLN A 101 11.96 -47.74 -1.47
N LEU A 102 13.12 -47.28 -1.01
CA LEU A 102 14.42 -47.85 -1.32
C LEU A 102 14.55 -49.29 -0.81
N ARG A 103 13.94 -49.61 0.33
CA ARG A 103 13.91 -50.98 0.88
C ARG A 103 13.04 -51.93 0.07
N LYS A 104 11.95 -51.43 -0.51
CA LYS A 104 11.07 -52.21 -1.39
C LYS A 104 11.64 -52.37 -2.80
N ALA A 105 12.20 -51.31 -3.37
CA ALA A 105 12.69 -51.29 -4.74
C ALA A 105 14.06 -51.99 -4.90
N CYS A 106 14.92 -51.88 -3.89
CA CYS A 106 16.26 -52.47 -3.90
C CYS A 106 16.46 -53.34 -2.64
N PRO A 107 15.89 -54.56 -2.59
CA PRO A 107 16.01 -55.45 -1.43
C PRO A 107 17.45 -55.96 -1.24
N ASP A 108 18.21 -56.15 -2.32
CA ASP A 108 19.58 -56.68 -2.30
C ASP A 108 20.66 -55.62 -2.07
N LEU A 109 20.27 -54.36 -1.81
CA LEU A 109 21.22 -53.28 -1.54
C LEU A 109 21.92 -53.53 -0.19
N PRO A 110 23.26 -53.57 -0.14
CA PRO A 110 24.00 -53.71 1.11
C PRO A 110 23.64 -52.62 2.11
N GLU A 111 23.54 -52.99 3.39
CA GLU A 111 23.13 -52.08 4.45
C GLU A 111 24.05 -50.86 4.56
N ASP A 112 25.36 -51.05 4.41
CA ASP A 112 26.35 -49.97 4.43
C ASP A 112 26.08 -48.95 3.32
N ALA A 113 25.75 -49.41 2.10
CA ALA A 113 25.41 -48.54 0.99
C ALA A 113 24.08 -47.80 1.21
N ARG A 114 23.10 -48.47 1.82
CA ARG A 114 21.81 -47.87 2.19
C ARG A 114 22.00 -46.75 3.21
N GLN A 115 22.82 -46.97 4.24
CA GLN A 115 23.12 -45.96 5.26
C GLN A 115 23.83 -44.74 4.67
N VAL A 116 24.74 -44.93 3.72
CA VAL A 116 25.39 -43.82 3.02
C VAL A 116 24.36 -42.98 2.25
N VAL A 117 23.44 -43.62 1.52
CA VAL A 117 22.38 -42.92 0.78
C VAL A 117 21.48 -42.12 1.73
N LEU A 118 21.03 -42.74 2.83
CA LEU A 118 20.18 -42.06 3.82
C LEU A 118 20.90 -40.87 4.47
N ARG A 119 22.20 -40.99 4.74
CA ARG A 119 23.02 -39.89 5.26
C ARG A 119 23.09 -38.72 4.28
N VAL A 120 23.37 -38.99 3.00
CA VAL A 120 23.43 -37.96 1.96
C VAL A 120 22.08 -37.25 1.81
N ILE A 121 20.97 -37.99 1.90
CA ILE A 121 19.62 -37.40 1.86
C ILE A 121 19.35 -36.52 3.08
N ALA A 122 19.73 -36.98 4.27
CA ALA A 122 19.59 -36.19 5.49
C ALA A 122 20.41 -34.89 5.42
N ASP A 123 21.65 -34.96 4.93
CA ASP A 123 22.51 -33.80 4.73
C ASP A 123 21.90 -32.83 3.70
N ALA A 124 21.38 -33.34 2.58
CA ALA A 124 20.69 -32.55 1.57
C ALA A 124 19.43 -31.85 2.11
N ARG A 125 18.64 -32.54 2.94
CA ARG A 125 17.47 -31.96 3.63
C ARG A 125 17.88 -30.84 4.57
N ASN A 126 18.91 -31.05 5.39
CA ASN A 126 19.41 -30.04 6.32
C ASN A 126 19.95 -28.80 5.58
N GLU A 127 20.65 -29.01 4.46
CA GLU A 127 21.14 -27.92 3.62
C GLU A 127 20.00 -27.16 2.93
N TRP A 128 18.97 -27.86 2.45
CA TRP A 128 17.78 -27.23 1.89
C TRP A 128 17.12 -26.30 2.92
N ILE A 129 16.90 -26.77 4.14
CA ILE A 129 16.29 -25.97 5.21
C ILE A 129 17.14 -24.72 5.49
N ARG A 130 18.46 -24.87 5.64
CA ARG A 130 19.37 -23.74 5.87
C ARG A 130 19.35 -22.72 4.72
N SER A 131 19.50 -23.19 3.48
CA SER A 131 19.53 -22.32 2.29
C SER A 131 18.19 -21.61 2.07
N THR A 132 17.07 -22.29 2.28
CA THR A 132 15.73 -21.69 2.15
C THR A 132 15.50 -20.65 3.25
N SER A 133 15.83 -20.95 4.51
CA SER A 133 15.74 -19.97 5.60
C SER A 133 16.60 -18.73 5.33
N LYS A 134 17.81 -18.91 4.77
CA LYS A 134 18.67 -17.80 4.37
C LYS A 134 18.04 -16.97 3.24
N LEU A 135 17.55 -17.61 2.18
CA LEU A 135 16.91 -16.92 1.06
C LEU A 135 15.67 -16.12 1.51
N VAL A 136 14.87 -16.67 2.42
CA VAL A 136 13.72 -15.97 3.01
C VAL A 136 14.19 -14.78 3.83
N GLY A 137 15.21 -14.95 4.69
CA GLY A 137 15.82 -13.85 5.44
C GLY A 137 16.32 -12.72 4.54
N ASP A 138 17.13 -13.07 3.54
CA ASP A 138 17.69 -12.12 2.55
C ASP A 138 16.58 -11.46 1.72
N SER A 139 15.44 -12.13 1.50
CA SER A 139 14.29 -11.54 0.81
C SER A 139 13.55 -10.56 1.70
N VAL A 140 13.28 -10.90 2.97
CA VAL A 140 12.61 -10.00 3.92
C VAL A 140 13.45 -8.75 4.17
N GLU A 141 14.77 -8.89 4.30
CA GLU A 141 15.65 -7.75 4.52
C GLU A 141 15.71 -6.82 3.30
N ARG A 142 15.78 -7.37 2.07
CA ARG A 142 15.67 -6.56 0.86
C ARG A 142 14.33 -5.82 0.77
N MET A 143 13.25 -6.45 1.20
CA MET A 143 11.93 -5.83 1.18
C MET A 143 11.83 -4.68 2.19
N ALA A 144 12.35 -4.87 3.41
CA ALA A 144 12.44 -3.80 4.40
C ALA A 144 13.25 -2.60 3.88
N GLN A 145 14.41 -2.87 3.24
CA GLN A 145 15.23 -1.83 2.62
C GLN A 145 14.51 -1.13 1.46
N SER A 146 13.72 -1.87 0.66
CA SER A 146 12.95 -1.30 -0.45
C SER A 146 11.90 -0.31 0.06
N GLU A 147 11.21 -0.66 1.15
CA GLU A 147 10.19 0.19 1.77
C GLU A 147 10.82 1.44 2.40
N GLU A 148 11.99 1.31 3.03
CA GLU A 148 12.77 2.44 3.56
C GLU A 148 13.24 3.38 2.44
N ASP A 149 13.81 2.85 1.35
CA ASP A 149 14.28 3.64 0.20
C ASP A 149 13.13 4.38 -0.51
N GLU A 150 11.96 3.74 -0.65
CA GLU A 150 10.79 4.33 -1.29
C GLU A 150 10.17 5.42 -0.39
N HIS A 151 10.21 5.25 0.93
CA HIS A 151 9.78 6.27 1.89
C HIS A 151 10.71 7.49 1.89
N ASP A 152 12.02 7.28 1.92
CA ASP A 152 13.02 8.35 1.86
C ASP A 152 12.96 9.13 0.54
N ALA A 153 12.68 8.45 -0.59
CA ALA A 153 12.52 9.11 -1.88
C ALA A 153 11.28 10.00 -1.96
N LEU A 154 10.20 9.64 -1.25
CA LEU A 154 8.98 10.44 -1.17
C LEU A 154 9.18 11.69 -0.30
N ASP A 155 9.86 11.56 0.84
CA ASP A 155 10.16 12.69 1.74
C ASP A 155 11.06 13.75 1.05
N ILE A 156 12.07 13.34 0.30
CA ILE A 156 12.94 14.27 -0.45
C ILE A 156 12.17 15.03 -1.55
N SER A 157 11.12 14.41 -2.11
CA SER A 157 10.28 15.04 -3.14
C SER A 157 9.28 16.04 -2.58
N GLU A 158 8.88 15.89 -1.30
CA GLU A 158 7.94 16.79 -0.63
C GLU A 158 8.62 18.06 -0.12
N ASP A 159 9.92 18.00 0.21
CA ASP A 159 10.74 19.16 0.59
C ASP A 159 11.24 20.01 -0.61
N ALA A 160 11.06 19.54 -1.85
CA ALA A 160 11.53 20.19 -3.07
C ALA A 160 10.48 21.06 -3.81
N VAL A 161 9.27 21.21 -3.25
CA VAL A 161 8.14 21.98 -3.82
C VAL A 161 7.71 23.11 -2.89
#